data_AF-A0A0M0WVJ6-F1
#
_entry.id   AF-A0A0M0WVJ6-F1
#
_cell.length_a   1.000
_cell.length_b   1.000
_cell.length_c   1.000
_cell.angle_alpha   90.00
_cell.angle_beta   90.00
_cell.angle_gamma   90.00
#
_symmetry.space_group_name_H-M   'P 1'
#
loop_
_entity.id
_entity.type
_entity.pdbx_description
1 polymer ?
#
loop_
_entity_poly.entity_id
_entity_poly.type
_entity_poly.pdbx_seq_one_letter_code
_entity_poly.pdbx_strand_id
1 'polypeptide(L)'
;MIQIFTDAQQRRRRYLGEAKKQHKSRFIDRCLARKPDELTEEERGFVREWLREDFHTKHSDQALNHMRYVLKATTDTQATKRLKDW
;
A
#
# COMPACT_ATOMS: atom_id res chain seq x y z
N MET A 1 -0.72 -13.31 4.54
CA MET A 1 -0.18 -11.93 4.41
C MET A 1 -1.02 -11.06 3.50
N ILE A 2 -1.25 -11.45 2.23
CA ILE A 2 -2.09 -10.68 1.30
C ILE A 2 -3.46 -10.37 1.92
N GLN A 3 -4.09 -11.36 2.57
CA GLN A 3 -5.40 -11.22 3.22
C GLN A 3 -5.45 -10.10 4.29
N ILE A 4 -4.41 -9.92 5.10
CA ILE A 4 -4.39 -8.88 6.15
C ILE A 4 -4.41 -7.48 5.53
N PHE A 5 -3.64 -7.28 4.46
CA PHE A 5 -3.63 -6.00 3.73
C PHE A 5 -4.91 -5.79 2.95
N THR A 6 -5.46 -6.84 2.34
CA THR A 6 -6.76 -6.81 1.67
C THR A 6 -7.86 -6.40 2.65
N ASP A 7 -7.86 -6.96 3.86
CA ASP A 7 -8.84 -6.66 4.91
C ASP A 7 -8.65 -5.23 5.46
N ALA A 8 -7.41 -4.77 5.63
CA ALA A 8 -7.10 -3.40 6.03
C ALA A 8 -7.58 -2.37 4.98
N GLN A 9 -7.31 -2.63 3.70
CA GLN A 9 -7.83 -1.84 2.58
C GLN A 9 -9.35 -1.90 2.52
N GLN A 10 -9.97 -3.05 2.81
CA GLN A 10 -11.42 -3.19 2.80
C GLN A 10 -12.09 -2.41 3.95
N ARG A 11 -11.49 -2.40 5.15
CA ARG A 11 -11.94 -1.56 6.26
C ARG A 11 -11.84 -0.08 5.89
N ARG A 12 -10.74 0.34 5.27
CA ARG A 12 -10.56 1.72 4.76
C ARG A 12 -11.61 2.07 3.70
N ARG A 13 -11.93 1.17 2.77
CA ARG A 13 -13.01 1.36 1.78
C ARG A 13 -14.37 1.60 2.43
N ARG A 14 -14.68 0.94 3.54
CA ARG A 14 -15.94 1.15 4.27
C ARG A 14 -16.00 2.59 4.83
N TYR A 15 -14.94 3.01 5.53
CA TYR A 15 -14.84 4.39 6.04
C TYR A 15 -14.89 5.46 4.93
N LEU A 16 -14.20 5.26 3.80
CA LEU A 16 -14.20 6.20 2.68
C LEU A 16 -15.51 6.17 1.87
N GLY A 17 -16.22 5.03 1.90
CA GLY A 17 -17.54 4.86 1.27
C GLY A 17 -18.62 5.66 1.98
N GLU A 18 -18.60 5.67 3.32
CA GLU A 18 -19.47 6.50 4.15
C GLU A 18 -19.23 8.01 3.89
N ALA A 19 -18.00 8.39 3.55
CA ALA A 19 -17.62 9.77 3.22
C ALA A 19 -17.92 10.22 1.76
N LYS A 20 -18.73 9.48 0.98
CA LYS A 20 -19.08 9.76 -0.44
C LYS A 20 -17.87 9.93 -1.41
N LYS A 21 -16.70 9.39 -1.09
CA LYS A 21 -15.48 9.44 -1.93
C LYS A 21 -15.17 8.13 -2.67
N GLN A 22 -16.19 7.31 -2.96
CA GLN A 22 -16.06 5.93 -3.47
C GLN A 22 -15.16 5.79 -4.70
N HIS A 23 -15.24 6.71 -5.67
CA HIS A 23 -14.40 6.70 -6.87
C HIS A 23 -12.91 6.90 -6.55
N LYS A 24 -12.57 7.76 -5.58
CA LYS A 24 -11.18 7.96 -5.14
C LYS A 24 -10.65 6.75 -4.37
N SER A 25 -11.47 6.10 -3.54
CA SER A 25 -11.01 4.95 -2.73
C SER A 25 -10.51 3.77 -3.58
N ARG A 26 -11.26 3.39 -4.62
CA ARG A 26 -10.82 2.28 -5.52
C ARG A 26 -9.57 2.65 -6.30
N PHE A 27 -9.46 3.90 -6.72
CA PHE A 27 -8.28 4.40 -7.42
C PHE A 27 -7.04 4.39 -6.51
N ILE A 28 -7.17 4.84 -5.26
CA ILE A 28 -6.10 4.77 -4.26
C ILE A 28 -5.65 3.32 -4.05
N ASP A 29 -6.59 2.41 -3.79
CA ASP A 29 -6.25 1.01 -3.53
C ASP A 29 -5.54 0.36 -4.72
N ARG A 30 -5.97 0.68 -5.95
CA ARG A 30 -5.32 0.21 -7.18
C ARG A 30 -3.88 0.71 -7.27
N CYS A 31 -3.66 2.01 -7.01
CA CYS A 31 -2.32 2.59 -7.05
C CYS A 31 -1.39 1.97 -6.00
N LEU A 32 -1.88 1.77 -4.77
CA LEU A 32 -1.09 1.17 -3.69
C LEU A 32 -0.81 -0.34 -3.91
N ALA A 33 -1.72 -1.05 -4.60
CA ALA A 33 -1.57 -2.47 -4.90
C ALA A 33 -0.55 -2.78 -6.01
N ARG A 34 -0.23 -1.80 -6.87
CA ARG A 34 0.76 -1.93 -7.95
C ARG A 34 2.17 -1.64 -7.47
N LYS A 35 3.18 -2.09 -8.22
CA LYS A 35 4.58 -1.69 -7.95
C LYS A 35 4.76 -0.21 -8.34
N PRO A 36 5.62 0.56 -7.66
CA PRO A 36 5.91 1.95 -8.03
C PRO A 36 6.33 2.12 -9.51
N ASP A 37 7.07 1.15 -10.03
CA ASP A 37 7.56 1.12 -11.42
C ASP A 37 6.42 0.99 -12.46
N GLU A 38 5.27 0.46 -12.05
CA GLU A 38 4.11 0.26 -12.93
C GLU A 38 3.18 1.49 -12.96
N LEU A 39 3.36 2.44 -12.04
CA LEU A 39 2.55 3.65 -11.97
C LEU A 39 3.05 4.71 -12.96
N THR A 40 2.12 5.41 -13.61
CA THR A 40 2.45 6.60 -14.41
C THR A 40 2.95 7.74 -13.51
N GLU A 41 3.64 8.74 -14.08
CA GLU A 41 4.14 9.87 -13.28
C GLU A 41 2.99 10.67 -12.62
N GLU A 42 1.85 10.74 -13.30
CA GLU A 42 0.63 11.33 -12.76
C GLU A 42 0.09 10.53 -11.56
N GLU A 43 -0.02 9.20 -11.68
CA GLU A 43 -0.42 8.32 -10.57
C GLU A 43 0.55 8.43 -9.37
N ARG A 44 1.86 8.54 -9.64
CA ARG A 44 2.87 8.78 -8.60
C ARG A 44 2.68 10.13 -7.92
N GLY A 45 2.26 11.16 -8.66
CA GLY A 45 1.88 12.46 -8.11
C GLY A 45 0.77 12.33 -7.07
N PHE A 46 -0.32 11.66 -7.42
CA PHE A 46 -1.43 11.43 -6.50
C PHE A 46 -1.03 10.60 -5.28
N VAL A 47 -0.23 9.55 -5.47
CA VAL A 47 0.28 8.75 -4.34
C VAL A 47 1.09 9.64 -3.38
N ARG A 48 2.02 10.46 -3.89
CA ARG A 48 2.81 11.38 -3.05
C ARG A 48 1.94 12.35 -2.25
N GLU A 49 0.86 12.84 -2.84
CA GLU A 49 -0.11 13.71 -2.17
C GLU A 49 -0.84 12.96 -1.03
N TRP A 50 -1.40 11.78 -1.29
CA TRP A 50 -2.11 11.02 -0.27
C TRP A 50 -1.22 10.55 0.88
N LEU A 51 0.04 10.20 0.60
CA LEU A 51 1.02 9.83 1.63
C LEU A 51 1.37 11.00 2.55
N ARG A 52 1.15 12.25 2.13
CA ARG A 52 1.30 13.45 2.96
C ARG A 52 0.02 13.75 3.76
N GLU A 53 -1.14 13.54 3.16
CA GLU A 53 -2.44 13.88 3.76
C GLU A 53 -2.95 12.86 4.78
N ASP A 54 -2.73 11.56 4.54
CA ASP A 54 -3.32 10.49 5.36
C ASP A 54 -2.26 9.55 5.94
N PHE A 55 -2.09 9.64 7.25
CA PHE A 55 -1.16 8.80 8.02
C PHE A 55 -1.42 7.30 7.81
N HIS A 56 -2.68 6.88 7.76
CA HIS A 56 -3.05 5.48 7.59
C HIS A 56 -2.70 4.96 6.18
N THR A 57 -2.90 5.78 5.15
CA THR A 57 -2.45 5.50 3.78
C THR A 57 -0.94 5.34 3.72
N LYS A 58 -0.21 6.25 4.38
CA LYS A 58 1.25 6.18 4.45
C LYS A 58 1.75 4.89 5.07
N HIS A 59 1.22 4.52 6.23
CA HIS A 59 1.60 3.28 6.89
C HIS A 59 1.26 2.04 6.05
N SER A 60 0.10 2.05 5.38
CA SER A 60 -0.34 0.94 4.53
C SER A 60 0.57 0.77 3.32
N ASP A 61 0.95 1.86 2.66
CA ASP A 61 1.87 1.85 1.52
C ASP A 61 3.26 1.35 1.91
N GLN A 62 3.82 1.88 3.01
CA GLN A 62 5.12 1.45 3.53
C GLN A 62 5.11 -0.05 3.85
N ALA A 63 4.04 -0.54 4.48
CA ALA A 63 3.91 -1.95 4.85
C ALA A 63 3.83 -2.85 3.63
N LEU A 64 3.05 -2.47 2.62
CA LEU A 64 2.99 -3.18 1.35
C LEU A 64 4.35 -3.22 0.65
N ASN A 65 5.06 -2.10 0.60
CA ASN A 65 6.37 -2.02 -0.05
C ASN A 65 7.45 -2.81 0.68
N HIS A 66 7.48 -2.77 2.00
CA HIS A 66 8.39 -3.59 2.78
C HIS A 66 8.09 -5.09 2.62
N MET A 67 6.82 -5.48 2.65
CA MET A 67 6.44 -6.87 2.40
C MET A 67 6.85 -7.35 1.00
N ARG A 68 6.71 -6.50 -0.04
CA ARG A 68 7.25 -6.80 -1.38
C ARG A 68 8.78 -6.99 -1.34
N TYR A 69 9.49 -6.19 -0.56
CA TYR A 69 10.94 -6.30 -0.40
C TYR A 69 11.35 -7.60 0.32
N VAL A 70 10.66 -7.98 1.40
CA VAL A 70 10.84 -9.26 2.11
C VAL A 70 10.59 -10.43 1.16
N LEU A 71 9.49 -10.39 0.41
CA LEU A 71 9.10 -11.46 -0.52
C LEU A 71 10.01 -11.58 -1.75
N LYS A 72 10.85 -10.58 -2.05
CA LYS A 72 11.91 -10.67 -3.06
C LYS A 72 13.17 -11.40 -2.56
N ALA A 73 13.19 -11.93 -1.33
CA ALA A 73 14.33 -12.65 -0.80
C ALA A 73 14.50 -13.99 -1.53
N THR A 74 15.74 -14.39 -1.80
CA THR A 74 16.04 -15.70 -2.41
C THR A 74 16.41 -16.76 -1.38
N THR A 75 16.61 -16.37 -0.12
CA THR A 75 16.93 -17.26 1.00
C THR A 75 16.16 -16.88 2.25
N ASP A 76 15.96 -17.85 3.15
CA ASP A 76 15.28 -17.64 4.42
C ASP A 76 16.01 -16.65 5.33
N THR A 77 17.36 -16.70 5.36
CA THR A 77 18.19 -15.74 6.08
C THR A 77 17.97 -14.31 5.58
N GLN A 78 17.87 -14.13 4.26
CA GLN A 78 17.56 -12.82 3.69
C GLN A 78 16.13 -12.38 4.03
N ALA A 79 15.15 -13.27 3.92
CA ALA A 79 13.76 -12.95 4.25
C ALA A 79 13.63 -12.52 5.72
N THR A 80 14.24 -13.27 6.64
CA THR A 80 14.25 -13.00 8.08
C THR A 80 14.93 -11.68 8.41
N LYS A 81 16.08 -11.39 7.77
CA LYS A 81 16.75 -10.10 7.97
C LYS A 81 15.87 -8.95 7.48
N ARG A 82 15.35 -9.05 6.25
CA ARG A 82 14.50 -8.01 5.66
C ARG A 82 13.25 -7.77 6.50
N LEU A 83 12.62 -8.81 7.04
CA LEU A 83 11.43 -8.69 7.89
C LEU A 83 11.71 -7.93 9.19
N LYS A 84 12.95 -7.98 9.70
CA LYS A 84 13.38 -7.26 10.91
C LYS A 84 13.76 -5.81 10.65
N ASP A 85 14.05 -5.44 9.40
CA ASP A 85 14.45 -4.09 8.99
C ASP A 85 13.23 -3.15 8.77
N TRP A 86 12.11 -3.40 9.47
CA TRP A 86 10.86 -2.62 9.38
C TRP A 86 10.95 -1.26 10.07
#